data_AF-A0A3D3JHH3-F1
#
_entry.id   AF-A0A3D3JHH3-F1
#
_cell.length_a   1.000
_cell.length_b   1.000
_cell.length_c   1.000
_cell.angle_alpha   90.00
_cell.angle_beta   90.00
_cell.angle_gamma   90.00
#
_symmetry.space_group_name_H-M   'P 1'
#
loop_
_entity.id
_entity.type
_entity.pdbx_description
1 polymer ?
#
loop_
_entity_poly.entity_id
_entity_poly.type
_entity_poly.pdbx_seq_one_letter_code
_entity_poly.pdbx_strand_id
1 'polypeptide(L)'
;MSTVPTFYHGTKADLNLGDILQNGYTSNYGSRRTAKFVYFTATLEAAIWGAELALGEGRERIYIVEPLGFYEDDPNLTDKKFPGNPTRSYRTSEGLRVVYPTIAH
;
A
#
# COMPACT_ATOMS: atom_id res chain seq x y z
N MET A 1 3.96 -25.75 5.44
CA MET A 1 4.02 -24.45 6.14
C MET A 1 3.54 -23.40 5.17
N SER A 2 2.42 -22.73 5.47
CA SER A 2 1.98 -21.59 4.65
C SER A 2 2.92 -20.43 4.95
N THR A 3 3.80 -20.07 4.00
CA THR A 3 4.58 -18.84 4.10
C THR A 3 3.60 -17.68 4.08
N VAL A 4 3.53 -16.91 5.17
CA VAL A 4 2.77 -15.67 5.18
C VAL A 4 3.31 -14.81 4.03
N PRO A 5 2.46 -14.36 3.10
CA PRO A 5 2.94 -13.58 1.97
C PRO A 5 3.53 -12.25 2.45
N THR A 6 4.66 -11.83 1.86
CA THR A 6 5.20 -10.49 2.03
C THR A 6 4.29 -9.50 1.32
N PHE A 7 3.94 -8.41 2.01
CA PHE A 7 3.14 -7.33 1.45
C PHE A 7 3.97 -6.06 1.24
N TYR A 8 3.60 -5.32 0.20
CA TYR A 8 4.30 -4.12 -0.25
C TYR A 8 3.33 -2.95 -0.38
N HIS A 9 3.80 -1.76 -0.01
CA HIS A 9 3.12 -0.50 -0.23
C HIS A 9 4.04 0.45 -1.00
N GLY A 10 3.63 0.81 -2.22
CA GLY A 10 4.29 1.83 -3.03
C GLY A 10 3.73 3.22 -2.75
N THR A 11 4.60 4.19 -2.51
CA THR A 11 4.21 5.58 -2.23
C THR A 11 5.35 6.56 -2.50
N LYS A 12 5.04 7.86 -2.56
CA LYS A 12 6.04 8.95 -2.55
C LYS A 12 6.29 9.53 -1.16
N ALA A 13 5.54 9.06 -0.16
CA ALA A 13 5.73 9.44 1.23
C ALA A 13 7.07 8.91 1.79
N ASP A 14 7.75 9.74 2.55
CA ASP A 14 8.96 9.37 3.29
C ASP A 14 8.53 8.83 4.66
N LEU A 15 8.58 7.51 4.81
CA LEU A 15 8.09 6.76 5.97
C LEU A 15 9.26 6.06 6.65
N ASN A 16 9.14 5.94 7.97
CA ASN A 16 10.09 5.24 8.82
C ASN A 16 9.55 3.86 9.22
N LEU A 17 10.47 3.01 9.67
CA LEU A 17 10.11 1.74 10.29
C LEU A 17 9.19 1.98 11.50
N GLY A 18 8.08 1.25 11.55
CA GLY A 18 7.06 1.38 12.60
C GLY A 18 5.97 2.42 12.31
N ASP A 19 6.12 3.25 11.26
CA ASP A 19 5.06 4.18 10.87
C ASP A 19 3.78 3.44 10.51
N ILE A 20 2.64 4.04 10.90
CA ILE A 20 1.31 3.51 10.64
C ILE A 20 0.63 4.38 9.59
N LEU A 21 0.35 3.80 8.43
CA LEU A 21 -0.48 4.38 7.40
C LEU A 21 -1.93 4.05 7.71
N GLN A 22 -2.74 5.05 8.04
CA GLN A 22 -4.16 4.85 8.31
C GLN A 22 -4.99 6.03 7.80
N ASN A 23 -6.28 5.78 7.61
CA ASN A 23 -7.22 6.79 7.21
C ASN A 23 -7.28 7.90 8.27
N GLY A 24 -7.33 9.16 7.84
CA GLY A 24 -7.58 10.29 8.75
C GLY A 24 -6.35 10.80 9.53
N TYR A 25 -5.16 10.22 9.34
CA TYR A 25 -3.92 10.85 9.80
C TYR A 25 -3.39 11.72 8.67
N THR A 26 -3.53 13.04 8.87
CA THR A 26 -2.88 14.09 8.09
C THR A 26 -1.39 13.79 7.97
N SER A 27 -0.97 13.22 6.84
CA SER A 27 0.37 13.52 6.34
C SER A 27 0.37 15.01 5.99
N ASN A 28 1.46 15.70 6.31
CA ASN A 28 1.63 17.17 6.23
C ASN A 28 1.55 17.76 4.80
N TYR A 29 0.94 17.07 3.84
CA TYR A 29 0.77 17.55 2.46
C TYR A 29 -0.69 17.46 2.03
N GLY A 30 -1.19 18.60 1.57
CA GLY A 30 -2.61 18.91 1.41
C GLY A 30 -3.37 18.00 0.46
N SER A 31 -4.49 17.48 0.94
CA SER A 31 -5.82 17.67 0.35
C SER A 31 -6.87 17.03 1.28
N ARG A 32 -7.99 17.73 1.53
CA ARG A 32 -9.02 17.36 2.52
C ARG A 32 -9.90 16.15 2.12
N ARG A 33 -9.42 15.25 1.25
CA ARG A 33 -10.11 13.99 0.97
C ARG A 33 -9.45 12.88 1.77
N THR A 34 -10.09 12.51 2.88
CA THR A 34 -9.72 11.32 3.64
C THR A 34 -9.96 10.09 2.76
N ALA A 35 -8.88 9.46 2.29
CA ALA A 35 -8.96 8.12 1.74
C ALA A 35 -9.60 7.20 2.77
N LYS A 36 -10.55 6.37 2.35
CA LYS A 36 -11.23 5.38 3.20
C LYS A 36 -10.46 4.07 3.33
N PHE A 37 -9.42 3.90 2.52
CA PHE A 37 -8.62 2.69 2.49
C PHE A 37 -7.16 3.02 2.17
N VAL A 38 -6.26 2.21 2.69
CA VAL A 38 -4.85 2.14 2.28
C VAL A 38 -4.68 0.89 1.43
N TYR A 39 -3.93 1.02 0.34
CA TYR A 39 -3.76 -0.04 -0.67
C TYR A 39 -2.37 -0.67 -0.57
N PHE A 40 -2.29 -1.98 -0.81
CA PHE A 40 -1.05 -2.74 -0.76
C PHE A 40 -1.17 -4.00 -1.63
N THR A 41 -0.07 -4.71 -1.86
CA THR A 41 -0.04 -5.86 -2.76
C THR A 41 0.95 -6.92 -2.29
N ALA A 42 0.74 -8.17 -2.69
CA ALA A 42 1.71 -9.25 -2.51
C ALA A 42 2.64 -9.43 -3.73
N THR A 43 2.74 -8.44 -4.63
CA THR A 43 3.67 -8.44 -5.77
C THR A 43 4.47 -7.14 -5.83
N LEU A 44 5.77 -7.22 -6.13
CA LEU A 44 6.63 -6.04 -6.21
C LEU A 44 6.24 -5.14 -7.38
N GLU A 45 5.93 -5.72 -8.54
CA GLU A 45 5.50 -5.01 -9.75
C GLU A 45 4.31 -4.08 -9.48
N ALA A 46 3.24 -4.58 -8.85
CA ALA A 46 2.08 -3.74 -8.53
C ALA A 46 2.42 -2.65 -7.49
N ALA A 47 3.42 -2.87 -6.63
CA ALA A 47 3.88 -1.85 -5.70
C ALA A 47 4.67 -0.74 -6.40
N ILE A 48 5.47 -1.07 -7.43
CA ILE A 48 6.15 -0.07 -8.28
C ILE A 48 5.11 0.85 -8.91
N TRP A 49 4.09 0.28 -9.57
CA TRP A 49 2.99 1.07 -10.13
C TRP A 49 2.28 1.94 -9.07
N GLY A 50 2.10 1.41 -7.86
CA GLY A 50 1.55 2.16 -6.73
C GLY A 50 2.38 3.38 -6.35
N ALA A 51 3.71 3.26 -6.35
CA ALA A 51 4.62 4.37 -6.07
C ALA A 51 4.60 5.43 -7.19
N GLU A 52 4.65 5.00 -8.45
CA GLU A 52 4.62 5.88 -9.63
C GLU A 52 3.34 6.75 -9.64
N LEU A 53 2.19 6.12 -9.38
CA LEU A 53 0.87 6.76 -9.36
C LEU A 53 0.58 7.54 -8.08
N ALA A 54 1.39 7.40 -7.04
CA ALA A 54 1.19 8.13 -5.79
C ALA A 54 1.30 9.65 -6.02
N LEU A 55 0.45 10.39 -5.32
CA LEU A 55 0.46 11.86 -5.35
C LEU A 55 1.65 12.42 -4.55
N GLY A 56 2.12 13.59 -4.97
CA GLY A 56 3.23 14.31 -4.35
C GLY A 56 4.49 14.33 -5.23
N GLU A 57 5.44 15.19 -4.87
CA GLU A 57 6.71 15.36 -5.60
C GLU A 57 7.89 14.64 -4.95
N GLY A 58 7.61 13.81 -3.94
CA GLY A 58 8.61 12.96 -3.31
C GLY A 58 9.10 11.85 -4.24
N ARG A 59 10.24 11.25 -3.89
CA ARG A 59 10.76 10.06 -4.57
C ARG A 59 9.83 8.86 -4.38
N GLU A 60 9.73 8.03 -5.40
CA GLU A 60 9.07 6.73 -5.32
C GLU A 60 9.78 5.83 -4.32
N ARG A 61 9.01 5.11 -3.51
CA ARG A 61 9.50 4.23 -2.45
C ARG A 61 8.57 3.04 -2.32
N ILE A 62 9.14 1.90 -1.95
CA ILE A 62 8.41 0.66 -1.70
C ILE A 62 8.77 0.14 -0.33
N TYR A 63 7.75 0.03 0.52
CA TYR A 63 7.90 -0.46 1.88
C TYR A 63 7.32 -1.86 2.02
N ILE A 64 7.94 -2.68 2.86
CA ILE A 64 7.31 -3.92 3.34
C ILE A 64 6.41 -3.55 4.52
N VAL A 65 5.17 -4.03 4.45
CA VAL A 65 4.12 -3.64 5.40
C VAL A 65 3.37 -4.85 5.95
N GLU A 66 2.75 -4.65 7.10
CA GLU A 66 1.77 -5.59 7.67
C GLU A 66 0.42 -4.88 7.87
N PRO A 67 -0.70 -5.52 7.46
CA PRO A 67 -2.01 -5.00 7.79
C PRO A 67 -2.27 -5.11 9.29
N LEU A 68 -2.86 -4.06 9.85
CA LEU A 68 -3.22 -4.02 11.28
C LEU A 68 -4.50 -4.78 11.61
N GLY A 69 -5.26 -5.19 10.58
CA GLY A 69 -6.48 -5.95 10.73
C GLY A 69 -6.98 -6.49 9.40
N PHE A 70 -8.31 -6.55 9.23
CA PHE A 70 -8.92 -7.11 8.04
C PHE A 70 -8.55 -6.33 6.77
N TYR A 71 -8.38 -7.07 5.69
CA TYR A 71 -8.19 -6.53 4.35
C TYR A 71 -8.97 -7.37 3.35
N GLU A 72 -9.30 -6.75 2.23
CA GLU A 72 -10.04 -7.36 1.13
C GLU A 72 -9.31 -7.14 -0.19
N ASP A 73 -9.68 -7.91 -1.21
CA ASP A 73 -9.21 -7.72 -2.58
C ASP A 73 -9.54 -6.30 -3.05
N ASP A 74 -8.60 -5.66 -3.76
CA ASP A 74 -8.81 -4.33 -4.32
C ASP A 74 -9.86 -4.41 -5.45
N PRO A 75 -11.07 -3.83 -5.28
CA PRO A 75 -12.11 -3.91 -6.29
C PRO A 75 -11.82 -3.03 -7.50
N ASN A 76 -10.73 -2.26 -7.53
CA ASN A 76 -10.30 -1.51 -8.72
C ASN A 76 -9.47 -2.37 -9.68
N LEU A 77 -8.88 -3.47 -9.19
CA LEU A 77 -7.98 -4.33 -9.96
C LEU A 77 -8.48 -5.77 -10.09
N THR A 78 -9.28 -6.21 -9.13
CA THR A 78 -9.88 -7.55 -9.08
C THR A 78 -11.10 -7.64 -10.00
N ASP A 79 -11.17 -8.72 -10.78
CA ASP A 79 -12.27 -9.01 -11.71
C ASP A 79 -12.58 -7.87 -12.71
N LYS A 80 -11.55 -7.09 -13.09
CA LYS A 80 -11.68 -6.03 -14.11
C LYS A 80 -11.30 -6.50 -15.49
N LYS A 81 -9.99 -6.65 -15.71
CA LYS A 81 -9.43 -7.07 -17.00
C LYS A 81 -9.27 -8.58 -17.08
N PHE A 82 -9.02 -9.22 -15.95
CA PHE A 82 -8.82 -10.65 -15.82
C PHE A 82 -9.63 -11.18 -14.61
N PRO A 83 -10.09 -12.45 -14.64
CA PRO A 83 -10.76 -13.06 -13.50
C PRO A 83 -9.87 -13.13 -12.25
N GLY A 84 -10.45 -12.90 -11.09
CA GLY A 84 -9.80 -12.92 -9.78
C GLY A 84 -8.85 -11.74 -9.56
N ASN A 85 -7.88 -11.95 -8.67
CA ASN A 85 -6.91 -10.95 -8.24
C ASN A 85 -5.47 -11.35 -8.64
N PRO A 86 -5.12 -11.34 -9.94
CA PRO A 86 -3.81 -11.81 -10.41
C PRO A 86 -2.65 -10.93 -9.93
N THR A 87 -2.89 -9.65 -9.69
CA THR A 87 -1.89 -8.71 -9.14
C THR A 87 -1.76 -8.82 -7.62
N ARG A 88 -2.61 -9.63 -6.98
CA ARG A 88 -2.69 -9.81 -5.53
C ARG A 88 -2.72 -8.46 -4.82
N SER A 89 -3.60 -7.58 -5.29
CA SER A 89 -3.77 -6.22 -4.76
C SER A 89 -4.92 -6.18 -3.77
N TYR A 90 -4.72 -5.49 -2.67
CA TYR A 90 -5.60 -5.48 -1.52
C TYR A 90 -5.79 -4.06 -1.00
N ARG A 91 -6.81 -3.89 -0.16
CA ARG A 91 -7.03 -2.65 0.58
C ARG A 91 -7.51 -2.93 2.00
N THR A 92 -7.19 -2.03 2.93
CA THR A 92 -7.65 -2.09 4.32
C THR A 92 -8.07 -0.72 4.83
N SER A 93 -9.07 -0.68 5.71
CA SER A 93 -9.45 0.51 6.46
C SER A 93 -8.80 0.59 7.85
N GLU A 94 -8.16 -0.49 8.32
CA GLU A 94 -7.57 -0.60 9.66
C GLU A 94 -6.11 -0.12 9.71
N GLY A 95 -5.49 0.07 8.54
CA GLY A 95 -4.16 0.63 8.38
C GLY A 95 -3.06 -0.41 8.17
N LEU A 96 -1.88 0.10 7.82
CA LEU A 96 -0.68 -0.68 7.53
C LEU A 96 0.47 -0.19 8.40
N ARG A 97 1.27 -1.11 8.94
CA ARG A 97 2.54 -0.78 9.62
C ARG A 97 3.71 -1.05 8.69
N VAL A 98 4.65 -0.12 8.60
CA VAL A 98 5.95 -0.35 7.95
C VAL A 98 6.79 -1.27 8.84
N VAL A 99 7.18 -2.43 8.31
CA VAL A 99 7.96 -3.45 9.06
C VAL A 99 9.36 -3.66 8.50
N TYR A 100 9.70 -3.02 7.37
CA TYR A 100 11.05 -2.99 6.84
C TYR A 100 11.35 -1.64 6.17
N PRO A 101 12.61 -1.14 6.21
CA PRO A 101 13.02 0.03 5.42
C PRO A 101 12.73 -0.13 3.93
N THR A 102 12.67 0.99 3.19
CA THR A 102 12.42 0.97 1.74
C THR A 102 13.38 0.02 1.05
N ILE A 103 12.84 -0.84 0.18
CA ILE A 103 13.62 -1.86 -0.54
C ILE A 103 13.94 -1.47 -1.99
N ALA A 104 13.38 -0.35 -2.45
CA ALA A 104 13.59 0.20 -3.79
C ALA A 104 13.39 1.73 -3.80
N HIS A 105 13.99 2.36 -4.81
CA HIS A 105 13.90 3.77 -5.18
C HIS A 105 13.58 3.90 -6.66
#